data_AF-A0A5N3X992-F1
#
_entry.id   AF-A0A5N3X992-F1
#
_cell.length_a   1.000
_cell.length_b   1.000
_cell.length_c   1.000
_cell.angle_alpha   90.00
_cell.angle_beta   90.00
_cell.angle_gamma   90.00
#
_symmetry.space_group_name_H-M   'P 1'
#
loop_
_entity.id
_entity.type
_entity.pdbx_description
1 polymer ?
#
loop_
_entity_poly.entity_id
_entity_poly.type
_entity_poly.pdbx_seq_one_letter_code
_entity_poly.pdbx_strand_id
1 'polypeptide(L)' 'MGMCSRQERIQKDIDVVIQKSRTEKDCLFADFRYSDSTFTFTYVGGPKS' A
#
# COMPACT_ATOMS: atom_id res chain seq x y z
N MET A 1 22.48 17.76 -3.46
CA MET A 1 21.27 17.03 -3.00
C MET A 1 20.38 16.82 -4.21
N GLY A 2 20.32 15.59 -4.72
CA GLY A 2 19.52 15.25 -5.90
C GLY A 2 18.04 15.27 -5.57
N MET A 3 17.22 15.77 -6.49
CA MET A 3 15.77 15.77 -6.37
C MET A 3 15.29 14.32 -6.34
N CYS A 4 14.55 13.94 -5.30
CA CYS A 4 13.92 12.61 -5.23
C CYS A 4 13.11 12.37 -6.50
N SER A 5 13.38 11.26 -7.18
CA SER A 5 12.67 10.88 -8.39
C SER A 5 11.18 10.73 -8.10
N ARG A 6 10.32 10.97 -9.11
CA ARG A 6 8.86 10.79 -8.98
C ARG A 6 8.52 9.39 -8.44
N GLN A 7 9.26 8.37 -8.88
CA GLN A 7 9.12 6.99 -8.42
C GLN A 7 9.41 6.85 -6.92
N GLU A 8 10.49 7.46 -6.43
CA GLU A 8 10.85 7.40 -5.01
C GLU A 8 9.78 8.04 -4.11
N ARG A 9 9.16 9.13 -4.59
CA ARG A 9 8.03 9.77 -3.91
C ARG A 9 6.79 8.88 -3.89
N ILE A 10 6.49 8.21 -4.99
CA ILE A 10 5.35 7.28 -5.09
C ILE A 10 5.58 6.07 -4.19
N GLN A 11 6.78 5.50 -4.18
CA GLN A 11 7.13 4.38 -3.31
C GLN A 11 6.95 4.74 -1.83
N LYS A 12 7.38 5.95 -1.43
CA LYS A 12 7.22 6.43 -0.06
C LYS A 12 5.75 6.60 0.33
N ASP A 13 4.92 7.12 -0.57
CA ASP A 13 3.49 7.26 -0.33
C ASP A 13 2.80 5.90 -0.16
N ILE A 14 3.17 4.94 -1.01
CA ILE A 14 2.69 3.56 -0.94
C ILE A 14 3.08 2.88 0.37
N ASP A 15 4.34 3.03 0.81
CA ASP A 15 4.79 2.44 2.07
C ASP A 15 3.97 2.96 3.26
N VAL A 16 3.65 4.26 3.28
CA VAL A 16 2.77 4.87 4.30
C VAL A 16 1.38 4.25 4.27
N VAL A 17 0.80 4.02 3.08
CA VAL A 17 -0.52 3.36 2.94
C VAL A 17 -0.48 1.93 3.48
N ILE A 18 0.57 1.17 3.16
CA ILE A 18 0.76 -0.21 3.64
C ILE A 18 0.92 -0.24 5.16
N GLN A 19 1.75 0.63 5.72
CA GLN A 19 1.95 0.71 7.17
C GLN A 19 0.67 1.09 7.92
N LYS A 20 -0.09 2.06 7.40
CA LYS A 20 -1.40 2.43 7.97
C LYS A 20 -2.35 1.24 7.93
N SER A 21 -2.50 0.62 6.76
CA SER A 21 -3.36 -0.54 6.58
C SER A 21 -3.01 -1.68 7.54
N ARG A 22 -1.74 -2.00 7.74
CA ARG A 22 -1.30 -3.03 8.70
C ARG A 22 -1.57 -2.66 10.16
N THR A 23 -1.62 -1.37 10.47
CA THR A 23 -1.91 -0.87 11.82
C THR A 23 -3.40 -0.91 12.12
N GLU A 24 -4.24 -0.79 11.10
CA GLU A 24 -5.70 -0.89 11.25
C GLU A 24 -6.11 -2.35 11.52
N LYS A 25 -6.62 -2.58 12.73
CA LYS A 25 -7.10 -3.90 13.21
C LYS A 25 -8.24 -4.49 12.36
N ASP A 26 -8.94 -3.64 11.61
CA ASP A 26 -10.09 -4.00 10.75
C ASP A 26 -9.77 -3.87 9.24
N CYS A 27 -8.48 -3.92 8.88
CA CYS A 27 -8.13 -3.70 7.48
C CYS A 27 -8.60 -4.86 6.58
N LEU A 28 -9.53 -4.54 5.67
CA LEU A 28 -10.11 -5.47 4.70
C LEU A 28 -9.20 -5.72 3.49
N PHE A 29 -7.98 -5.22 3.54
CA PHE A 29 -7.01 -5.27 2.45
C PHE A 29 -5.71 -5.90 2.96
N ALA A 30 -5.13 -6.77 2.13
CA ALA A 30 -3.88 -7.47 2.39
C ALA A 30 -3.04 -7.58 1.11
N ASP A 31 -1.86 -8.19 1.20
CA ASP A 31 -1.00 -8.48 0.05
C ASP A 31 -0.72 -7.25 -0.86
N PHE A 32 -0.24 -6.16 -0.25
CA PHE A 32 0.13 -4.96 -0.99
C PHE A 32 1.42 -5.16 -1.77
N ARG A 33 1.41 -4.87 -3.07
CA ARG A 33 2.60 -4.88 -3.94
C ARG A 33 2.63 -3.64 -4.81
N TYR A 34 3.83 -3.10 -4.99
CA TYR A 34 4.10 -2.07 -5.97
C TYR A 34 5.23 -2.52 -6.87
N SER A 35 4.95 -2.64 -8.17
CA SER A 35 5.93 -3.03 -9.18
C SER A 35 5.53 -2.45 -10.52
N ASP A 36 6.50 -2.02 -11.31
CA ASP A 36 6.27 -1.50 -12.67
C ASP A 36 5.20 -0.39 -12.72
N SER A 37 5.27 0.54 -11.78
CA SER A 37 4.27 1.62 -11.60
C SER A 37 2.82 1.14 -11.34
N THR A 38 2.63 -0.15 -11.06
CA THR A 38 1.34 -0.76 -10.77
C THR A 38 1.27 -1.07 -9.28
N PHE A 39 0.21 -0.63 -8.63
CA PHE A 39 -0.08 -0.93 -7.22
C PHE A 39 -1.23 -1.93 -7.15
N THR A 40 -1.00 -3.05 -6.48
CA THR A 40 -1.99 -4.11 -6.29
C THR A 40 -2.18 -4.42 -4.82
N PHE A 41 -3.38 -4.85 -4.47
CA PHE A 41 -3.72 -5.36 -3.15
C PHE A 41 -4.79 -6.43 -3.30
N THR A 42 -4.88 -7.31 -2.30
CA THR A 42 -5.93 -8.31 -2.19
C THR A 42 -7.00 -7.80 -1.24
N TYR A 43 -8.26 -7.78 -1.69
CA TYR A 43 -9.39 -7.55 -0.80
C TYR A 43 -9.73 -8.85 -0.08
N VAL A 44 -9.59 -8.88 1.25
CA VAL A 44 -9.83 -10.07 2.08
C VAL A 44 -11.25 -10.17 2.62
N GLY A 45 -12.05 -9.10 2.51
CA GLY A 45 -13.46 -9.10 2.87
C GLY A 45 -13.75 -9.01 4.36
N GLY A 46 -14.75 -8.20 4.72
CA GLY A 46 -15.32 -8.14 6.07
C GLY A 46 -16.16 -9.38 6.40
N PRO A 47 -16.65 -9.52 7.65
CA PRO A 47 -17.28 -10.75 8.13
C PRO A 47 -18.37 -11.22 7.15
N LYS A 48 -18.27 -12.49 6.72
CA LYS A 48 -19.36 -13.17 6.03
C LYS A 48 -20.59 -13.04 6.94
N SER A 49 -21.64 -12.40 6.40
CA SER A 49 -22.94 -12.32 7.06
C SER A 49 -23.53 -13.70 7.32
#